data_AF-A0A953G740-F1
#
_entry.id   AF-A0A953G740-F1
#
_cell.length_a   1.000
_cell.length_b   1.000
_cell.length_c   1.000
_cell.angle_alpha   90.00
_cell.angle_beta   90.00
_cell.angle_gamma   90.00
#
_symmetry.space_group_name_H-M   'P 1'
#
loop_
_entity.id
_entity.type
_entity.pdbx_description
1 polymer ?
#
loop_
_entity_poly.entity_id
_entity_poly.type
_entity_poly.pdbx_seq_one_letter_code
_entity_poly.pdbx_strand_id
1 'polypeptide(L)'
;ELSGELEITQSVTTVGGYGAVEANVSELFNSLLSQARSSLPESGTAHLAELGENDLQFMNALYLYCTVNQGTCALVLDSLLELEVVKSRLRGQADCPALLRFWKLWLKNDMERRHEFLGKTGFLNDYQKFNREQRGRYVRCQPTVAEQIQSNESNIEFFKKRYAQDGAPLKTLSQMSALLTGLKAKGVNIFKAVDMKYESSAQPSGSSGNTKKPESKIKKGAVKKTL
;
A
#
# COMPACT_ATOMS: atom_id res chain seq x y z
N GLU A 1 -29.29 -26.90 -8.89
CA GLU A 1 -27.94 -27.22 -9.39
C GLU A 1 -27.75 -26.53 -10.73
N LEU A 2 -26.88 -25.53 -10.80
CA LEU A 2 -26.42 -24.89 -12.03
C LEU A 2 -24.94 -24.54 -11.80
N SER A 3 -24.11 -25.57 -11.82
CA SER A 3 -22.65 -25.45 -11.80
C SER A 3 -22.19 -25.23 -13.24
N GLY A 4 -22.14 -23.97 -13.66
CA GLY A 4 -21.45 -23.57 -14.89
C GLY A 4 -19.98 -23.38 -14.57
N GLU A 5 -19.15 -24.41 -14.82
CA GLU A 5 -17.70 -24.27 -14.84
C GLU A 5 -17.29 -23.47 -16.07
N LEU A 6 -17.00 -22.19 -15.85
CA LEU A 6 -16.38 -21.32 -16.84
C LEU A 6 -14.87 -21.57 -16.78
N GLU A 7 -14.38 -22.56 -17.53
CA GLU A 7 -12.95 -22.74 -17.76
C GLU A 7 -12.43 -21.61 -18.64
N ILE A 8 -11.95 -20.54 -17.99
CA ILE A 8 -11.17 -19.49 -18.65
C ILE A 8 -9.71 -19.94 -18.67
N THR A 9 -9.30 -20.64 -19.72
CA THR A 9 -7.89 -20.91 -20.00
C THR A 9 -7.25 -19.65 -20.59
N GLN A 10 -6.85 -18.69 -19.74
CA GLN A 10 -6.03 -17.56 -20.16
C GLN A 10 -4.55 -17.97 -20.15
N SER A 11 -3.94 -17.99 -21.34
CA SER A 11 -2.49 -18.11 -21.51
C SER A 11 -1.80 -16.90 -20.90
N VAL A 12 -1.05 -17.14 -19.81
CA VAL A 12 -0.30 -16.12 -19.09
C VAL A 12 0.97 -15.79 -19.88
N THR A 13 0.88 -14.79 -20.75
CA THR A 13 2.07 -14.07 -21.20
C THR A 13 2.47 -13.14 -20.05
N THR A 14 3.59 -13.45 -19.39
CA THR A 14 4.18 -12.65 -18.32
C THR A 14 4.65 -11.30 -18.88
N VAL A 15 3.75 -10.33 -18.93
CA VAL A 15 4.09 -8.92 -19.20
C VAL A 15 4.84 -8.40 -17.95
N GLY A 16 6.16 -8.33 -18.07
CA GLY A 16 7.16 -8.42 -16.99
C GLY A 16 7.33 -7.23 -16.04
N GLY A 17 6.25 -6.58 -15.59
CA GLY A 17 6.31 -5.57 -14.53
C GLY A 17 5.50 -5.93 -13.29
N TYR A 18 4.33 -6.53 -13.49
CA TYR A 18 3.38 -6.83 -12.41
C TYR A 18 3.91 -7.85 -11.40
N GLY A 19 4.45 -8.97 -11.88
CA GLY A 19 4.88 -10.07 -11.01
C GLY A 19 6.01 -9.67 -10.05
N ALA A 20 6.83 -8.69 -10.42
CA ALA A 20 7.86 -8.14 -9.54
C ALA A 20 7.25 -7.34 -8.38
N VAL A 21 6.25 -6.49 -8.64
CA VAL A 21 5.56 -5.72 -7.60
C VAL A 21 4.78 -6.63 -6.65
N GLU A 22 4.08 -7.62 -7.19
CA GLU A 22 3.38 -8.63 -6.38
C GLU A 22 4.37 -9.41 -5.48
N ALA A 23 5.53 -9.78 -6.03
CA ALA A 23 6.58 -10.45 -5.26
C ALA A 23 7.12 -9.58 -4.14
N ASN A 24 7.40 -8.29 -4.40
CA ASN A 24 7.91 -7.35 -3.41
C ASN A 24 6.92 -7.17 -2.24
N VAL A 25 5.64 -6.95 -2.55
CA VAL A 25 4.59 -6.80 -1.52
C VAL A 25 4.44 -8.09 -0.72
N SER A 26 4.46 -9.25 -1.38
CA SER A 26 4.40 -10.56 -0.72
C SER A 26 5.59 -10.78 0.21
N GLU A 27 6.81 -10.46 -0.26
CA GLU A 27 8.04 -10.58 0.52
C GLU A 27 8.01 -9.66 1.75
N LEU A 28 7.56 -8.41 1.61
CA LEU A 28 7.41 -7.49 2.72
C LEU A 28 6.51 -8.05 3.83
N PHE A 29 5.30 -8.52 3.48
CA PHE A 29 4.36 -9.02 4.49
C PHE A 29 4.80 -10.38 5.08
N ASN A 30 5.45 -11.23 4.29
CA ASN A 30 6.03 -12.48 4.79
C ASN A 30 7.20 -12.21 5.76
N SER A 31 8.05 -11.25 5.44
CA SER A 31 9.15 -10.81 6.30
C SER A 31 8.60 -10.21 7.60
N LEU A 32 7.60 -9.33 7.51
CA LEU A 32 6.95 -8.74 8.68
C LEU A 32 6.30 -9.82 9.57
N LEU A 33 5.59 -10.79 8.98
CA LEU A 33 5.00 -11.90 9.72
C LEU A 33 6.06 -12.80 10.38
N SER A 34 7.17 -13.08 9.69
CA SER A 34 8.28 -13.84 10.25
C SER A 34 8.90 -13.12 11.43
N GLN A 35 9.16 -11.82 11.30
CA GLN A 35 9.68 -10.99 12.38
C GLN A 35 8.70 -10.86 13.56
N ALA A 36 7.39 -10.76 13.29
CA ALA A 36 6.35 -10.75 14.31
C ALA A 36 6.36 -12.06 15.13
N ARG A 37 6.49 -13.21 14.47
CA ARG A 37 6.58 -14.53 15.14
C ARG A 37 7.86 -14.70 15.95
N SER A 38 8.98 -14.16 15.48
CA SER A 38 10.27 -14.24 16.18
C SER A 38 10.48 -13.14 17.24
N SER A 39 9.46 -12.32 17.52
CA SER A 39 9.56 -11.18 18.44
C SER A 39 10.66 -10.18 18.06
N LEU A 40 10.52 -9.55 16.87
CA LEU A 40 11.28 -8.39 16.32
C LEU A 40 12.56 -8.01 17.10
N PRO A 41 13.76 -8.21 16.52
CA PRO A 41 15.02 -8.10 17.26
C PRO A 41 15.26 -6.72 17.90
N GLU A 42 15.87 -6.77 19.08
CA GLU A 42 16.19 -5.63 19.97
C GLU A 42 17.06 -4.56 19.32
N SER A 43 17.92 -4.98 18.38
CA SER A 43 18.73 -4.07 17.57
C SER A 43 17.77 -3.31 16.66
N GLY A 44 17.46 -2.06 16.98
CA GLY A 44 16.59 -1.10 16.25
C GLY A 44 17.02 -0.78 14.81
N THR A 45 17.41 -1.80 14.07
CA THR A 45 17.86 -1.85 12.69
C THR A 45 17.05 -2.86 11.88
N ALA A 46 15.91 -3.35 12.43
CA ALA A 46 14.89 -4.04 11.64
C ALA A 46 14.36 -3.05 10.59
N HIS A 47 15.06 -2.98 9.46
CA HIS A 47 14.72 -2.11 8.36
C HIS A 47 13.57 -2.78 7.63
N LEU A 48 12.35 -2.44 8.04
CA LEU A 48 11.18 -2.74 7.24
C LEU A 48 11.27 -1.94 5.95
N ALA A 49 11.22 -2.63 4.81
CA ALA A 49 11.25 -1.97 3.51
C ALA A 49 10.10 -0.96 3.41
N GLU A 50 10.37 0.17 2.77
CA GLU A 50 9.35 1.17 2.48
C GLU A 50 8.54 0.76 1.26
N LEU A 51 7.23 0.97 1.32
CA LEU A 51 6.36 0.73 0.18
C LEU A 51 6.59 1.84 -0.85
N GLY A 52 7.08 1.44 -2.03
CA GLY A 52 7.21 2.30 -3.19
C GLY A 52 5.84 2.68 -3.74
N GLU A 53 5.82 3.60 -4.72
CA GLU A 53 4.56 3.99 -5.38
C GLU A 53 3.90 2.81 -6.10
N ASN A 54 4.70 1.97 -6.77
CA ASN A 54 4.21 0.78 -7.46
C ASN A 54 3.58 -0.23 -6.48
N ASP A 55 4.19 -0.43 -5.31
CA ASP A 55 3.68 -1.33 -4.27
C ASP A 55 2.34 -0.82 -3.71
N LEU A 56 2.25 0.50 -3.46
CA LEU A 56 0.99 1.12 -3.00
C LEU A 56 -0.09 1.07 -4.08
N GLN A 57 0.26 1.21 -5.36
CA GLN A 57 -0.70 1.07 -6.45
C GLN A 57 -1.21 -0.36 -6.57
N PHE A 58 -0.34 -1.36 -6.38
CA PHE A 58 -0.75 -2.77 -6.25
C PHE A 58 -1.69 -2.96 -5.06
N MET A 59 -1.38 -2.35 -3.91
CA MET A 59 -2.25 -2.43 -2.73
C MET A 59 -3.61 -1.75 -2.96
N ASN A 60 -3.67 -0.63 -3.70
CA ASN A 60 -4.96 -0.03 -4.11
C ASN A 60 -5.75 -0.98 -5.01
N ALA A 61 -5.11 -1.59 -6.01
CA ALA A 61 -5.74 -2.57 -6.90
C ALA A 61 -6.26 -3.78 -6.12
N LEU A 62 -5.47 -4.29 -5.18
CA LEU A 62 -5.84 -5.39 -4.29
C LEU A 62 -7.03 -5.02 -3.41
N TYR A 63 -7.03 -3.83 -2.82
CA TYR A 63 -8.15 -3.35 -2.02
C TYR A 63 -9.43 -3.25 -2.86
N LEU A 64 -9.36 -2.63 -4.05
CA LEU A 64 -10.51 -2.53 -4.96
C LEU A 64 -11.01 -3.91 -5.41
N TYR A 65 -10.10 -4.81 -5.77
CA TYR A 65 -10.44 -6.17 -6.18
C TYR A 65 -11.19 -6.91 -5.06
N CYS A 66 -10.67 -6.81 -3.84
CA CYS A 66 -11.31 -7.41 -2.69
C CYS A 66 -12.69 -6.77 -2.43
N THR A 67 -12.80 -5.44 -2.52
CA THR A 67 -14.06 -4.75 -2.25
C THR A 67 -15.17 -5.05 -3.25
N VAL A 68 -14.82 -5.16 -4.53
CA VAL A 68 -15.76 -5.56 -5.58
C VAL A 68 -16.29 -6.98 -5.37
N ASN A 69 -15.45 -7.88 -4.86
CA ASN A 69 -15.80 -9.30 -4.75
C ASN A 69 -16.45 -9.68 -3.41
N GLN A 70 -16.08 -9.01 -2.32
CA GLN A 70 -16.43 -9.41 -0.95
C GLN A 70 -17.02 -8.28 -0.10
N GLY A 71 -17.24 -7.08 -0.66
CA GLY A 71 -17.58 -5.89 0.11
C GLY A 71 -16.37 -5.36 0.87
N THR A 72 -16.57 -4.51 1.87
CA THR A 72 -15.48 -3.80 2.57
C THR A 72 -14.30 -4.72 2.95
N CYS A 73 -13.10 -4.42 2.44
CA CYS A 73 -11.92 -5.25 2.63
C CYS A 73 -10.98 -4.68 3.70
N ALA A 74 -11.40 -4.75 4.97
CA ALA A 74 -10.64 -4.22 6.09
C ALA A 74 -9.23 -4.85 6.20
N LEU A 75 -9.06 -6.11 5.79
CA LEU A 75 -7.79 -6.85 5.86
C LEU A 75 -6.62 -6.09 5.23
N VAL A 76 -6.79 -5.52 4.04
CA VAL A 76 -5.69 -4.81 3.34
C VAL A 76 -5.30 -3.54 4.10
N LEU A 77 -6.30 -2.79 4.59
CA LEU A 77 -6.09 -1.54 5.31
C LEU A 77 -5.53 -1.79 6.72
N ASP A 78 -6.01 -2.81 7.41
CA ASP A 78 -5.51 -3.22 8.73
C ASP A 78 -4.06 -3.72 8.63
N SER A 79 -3.70 -4.40 7.54
CA SER A 79 -2.32 -4.83 7.31
C SER A 79 -1.38 -3.66 7.02
N LEU A 80 -1.85 -2.66 6.26
CA LEU A 80 -1.11 -1.42 6.05
C LEU A 80 -0.97 -0.62 7.36
N LEU A 81 -2.04 -0.52 8.15
CA LEU A 81 -2.01 0.12 9.46
C LEU A 81 -1.04 -0.58 10.40
N GLU A 82 -1.02 -1.91 10.40
CA GLU A 82 -0.08 -2.70 11.20
C GLU A 82 1.37 -2.39 10.83
N LEU A 83 1.67 -2.32 9.53
CA LEU A 83 2.99 -1.94 9.05
C LEU A 83 3.41 -0.55 9.58
N GLU A 84 2.50 0.41 9.60
CA GLU A 84 2.75 1.75 10.15
C GLU A 84 2.97 1.69 11.66
N VAL A 85 2.15 0.95 12.42
CA VAL A 85 2.31 0.80 13.87
C VAL A 85 3.70 0.24 14.22
N VAL A 86 4.18 -0.77 13.49
CA VAL A 86 5.52 -1.32 13.71
C VAL A 86 6.60 -0.29 13.40
N LYS A 87 6.52 0.37 12.25
CA LYS A 87 7.50 1.40 11.84
C LYS A 87 7.53 2.56 12.82
N SER A 88 6.37 3.08 13.19
CA SER A 88 6.22 4.17 14.15
C SER A 88 6.74 3.79 15.52
N ARG A 89 6.48 2.56 15.99
CA ARG A 89 7.02 2.07 17.26
C ARG A 89 8.54 2.00 17.24
N LEU A 90 9.13 1.46 16.17
CA LEU A 90 10.58 1.38 16.01
C LEU A 90 11.24 2.76 15.90
N ARG A 91 10.56 3.74 15.29
CA ARG A 91 11.04 5.12 15.13
C ARG A 91 10.77 6.01 16.35
N GLY A 92 9.87 5.60 17.25
CA GLY A 92 9.40 6.43 18.36
C GLY A 92 8.56 7.63 17.94
N GLN A 93 7.96 7.59 16.74
CA GLN A 93 7.17 8.68 16.18
C GLN A 93 5.86 8.15 15.62
N ALA A 94 4.72 8.72 16.00
CA ALA A 94 3.42 8.37 15.45
C ALA A 94 3.23 9.01 14.07
N ASP A 95 3.51 8.24 13.01
CA ASP A 95 3.36 8.62 11.61
C ASP A 95 2.63 7.52 10.81
N CYS A 96 2.13 7.83 9.63
CA CYS A 96 1.54 6.82 8.75
C CYS A 96 1.66 7.19 7.25
N PRO A 97 2.88 7.43 6.75
CA PRO A 97 3.11 7.96 5.42
C PRO A 97 2.64 7.04 4.28
N ALA A 98 2.76 5.72 4.41
CA ALA A 98 2.30 4.76 3.41
C ALA A 98 0.77 4.71 3.32
N LEU A 99 0.05 4.73 4.45
CA LEU A 99 -1.42 4.84 4.45
C LEU A 99 -1.91 6.16 3.83
N LEU A 100 -1.26 7.29 4.16
CA LEU A 100 -1.60 8.57 3.55
C LEU A 100 -1.34 8.57 2.04
N ARG A 101 -0.22 8.00 1.59
CA ARG A 101 0.10 7.85 0.17
C ARG A 101 -0.87 6.89 -0.53
N PHE A 102 -1.26 5.79 0.12
CA PHE A 102 -2.29 4.87 -0.36
C PHE A 102 -3.59 5.60 -0.67
N TRP A 103 -4.08 6.46 0.23
CA TRP A 103 -5.31 7.21 0.01
C TRP A 103 -5.16 8.32 -1.04
N LYS A 104 -3.99 8.96 -1.13
CA LYS A 104 -3.70 9.91 -2.22
C LYS A 104 -3.75 9.22 -3.58
N LEU A 105 -3.14 8.04 -3.70
CA LEU A 105 -3.19 7.23 -4.92
C LEU A 105 -4.60 6.70 -5.21
N TRP A 106 -5.36 6.33 -4.18
CA TRP A 106 -6.77 5.93 -4.30
C TRP A 106 -7.60 7.02 -4.99
N LEU A 107 -7.45 8.27 -4.54
CA LEU A 107 -8.14 9.42 -5.13
C LEU A 107 -7.58 9.77 -6.53
N LYS A 108 -6.26 9.81 -6.69
CA LYS A 108 -5.59 10.15 -7.97
C LYS A 108 -6.01 9.22 -9.12
N ASN A 109 -6.29 7.95 -8.82
CA ASN A 109 -6.64 6.94 -9.81
C ASN A 109 -8.16 6.70 -9.94
N ASP A 110 -8.98 7.61 -9.39
CA ASP A 110 -10.45 7.53 -9.42
C ASP A 110 -11.01 6.18 -8.89
N MET A 111 -10.35 5.60 -7.88
CA MET A 111 -10.75 4.29 -7.35
C MET A 111 -12.12 4.31 -6.67
N GLU A 112 -12.49 5.45 -6.08
CA GLU A 112 -13.82 5.67 -5.51
C GLU A 112 -14.91 5.49 -6.58
N ARG A 113 -14.70 6.10 -7.75
CA ARG A 113 -15.61 6.02 -8.89
C ARG A 113 -15.62 4.60 -9.47
N ARG A 114 -14.45 3.97 -9.64
CA ARG A 114 -14.38 2.57 -10.09
C ARG A 114 -15.14 1.63 -9.16
N HIS A 115 -15.00 1.82 -7.85
CA HIS A 115 -15.73 1.03 -6.86
C HIS A 115 -17.24 1.20 -6.97
N GLU A 116 -17.73 2.41 -7.23
CA GLU A 116 -19.16 2.67 -7.45
C GLU A 116 -19.75 1.88 -8.63
N PHE A 117 -19.01 1.74 -9.72
CA PHE A 117 -19.48 1.01 -10.92
C PHE A 117 -19.22 -0.50 -10.88
N LEU A 118 -18.13 -0.94 -10.24
CA LEU A 118 -17.76 -2.35 -10.17
C LEU A 118 -18.40 -3.07 -8.97
N GLY A 119 -18.73 -2.33 -7.91
CA GLY A 119 -19.28 -2.88 -6.68
C GLY A 119 -20.64 -3.54 -6.90
N LYS A 120 -20.83 -4.75 -6.38
CA LYS A 120 -22.15 -5.40 -6.36
C LYS A 120 -23.09 -4.57 -5.48
N THR A 121 -24.32 -4.36 -5.93
CA THR A 121 -25.35 -3.60 -5.19
C THR A 121 -25.56 -4.13 -3.77
N GLY A 122 -25.41 -5.44 -3.56
CA GLY A 122 -25.49 -6.08 -2.25
C GLY A 122 -24.47 -5.60 -1.21
N PHE A 123 -23.37 -4.97 -1.63
CA PHE A 123 -22.32 -4.46 -0.73
C PHE A 123 -22.38 -2.94 -0.51
N LEU A 124 -23.35 -2.23 -1.10
CA LEU A 124 -23.44 -0.76 -0.98
C LEU A 124 -23.64 -0.32 0.48
N ASN A 125 -24.48 -1.04 1.23
CA ASN A 125 -24.72 -0.73 2.64
C ASN A 125 -23.46 -0.89 3.50
N ASP A 126 -22.71 -1.98 3.29
CA ASP A 126 -21.47 -2.25 4.01
C ASP A 126 -20.39 -1.22 3.66
N TYR A 127 -20.31 -0.82 2.40
CA TYR A 127 -19.41 0.22 1.95
C TYR A 127 -19.75 1.59 2.56
N GLN A 128 -21.01 1.98 2.55
CA GLN A 128 -21.46 3.23 3.18
C GLN A 128 -21.22 3.21 4.69
N LYS A 129 -21.49 2.08 5.35
CA LYS A 129 -21.20 1.88 6.78
C LYS A 129 -19.70 2.05 7.06
N PHE A 130 -18.85 1.38 6.29
CA PHE A 130 -17.41 1.52 6.39
C PHE A 130 -16.96 2.98 6.23
N ASN A 131 -17.47 3.69 5.22
CA ASN A 131 -17.14 5.09 4.99
C ASN A 131 -17.50 6.01 6.16
N ARG A 132 -18.64 5.77 6.80
CA ARG A 132 -19.08 6.55 7.97
C ARG A 132 -18.30 6.22 9.23
N GLU A 133 -18.09 4.94 9.51
CA GLU A 133 -17.66 4.46 10.83
C GLU A 133 -16.17 4.14 10.91
N GLN A 134 -15.59 3.57 9.84
CA GLN A 134 -14.26 2.96 9.90
C GLN A 134 -13.22 3.69 9.07
N ARG A 135 -13.58 4.25 7.91
CA ARG A 135 -12.63 4.90 6.99
C ARG A 135 -11.81 5.99 7.66
N GLY A 136 -12.41 6.72 8.60
CA GLY A 136 -11.76 7.78 9.37
C GLY A 136 -10.44 7.32 10.00
N ARG A 137 -10.37 6.09 10.53
CA ARG A 137 -9.18 5.54 11.20
C ARG A 137 -8.00 5.29 10.26
N TYR A 138 -8.24 5.18 8.96
CA TYR A 138 -7.19 4.94 7.96
C TYR A 138 -6.78 6.21 7.24
N VAL A 139 -7.74 7.09 6.96
CA VAL A 139 -7.47 8.38 6.31
C VAL A 139 -6.78 9.34 7.27
N ARG A 140 -7.21 9.33 8.54
CA ARG A 140 -6.60 10.08 9.64
C ARG A 140 -5.96 9.07 10.61
N CYS A 141 -4.95 8.36 10.13
CA CYS A 141 -4.34 7.24 10.84
C CYS A 141 -3.44 7.64 12.01
N GLN A 142 -2.92 8.87 12.04
CA GLN A 142 -1.97 9.30 13.07
C GLN A 142 -2.47 9.14 14.52
N PRO A 143 -3.71 9.52 14.89
CA PRO A 143 -4.24 9.28 16.23
C PRO A 143 -4.30 7.79 16.58
N THR A 144 -4.75 6.95 15.64
CA THR A 144 -4.83 5.50 15.84
C THR A 144 -3.44 4.88 16.02
N VAL A 145 -2.45 5.32 15.25
CA VAL A 145 -1.06 4.87 15.41
C VAL A 145 -0.50 5.33 16.76
N ALA A 146 -0.71 6.59 17.13
CA ALA A 146 -0.25 7.15 18.40
C ALA A 146 -0.81 6.37 19.60
N GLU A 147 -2.11 6.08 19.59
CA GLU A 147 -2.77 5.24 20.60
C GLU A 147 -2.16 3.83 20.66
N GLN A 148 -1.93 3.20 19.50
CA GLN A 148 -1.45 1.82 19.44
C GLN A 148 0.03 1.65 19.83
N ILE A 149 0.86 2.69 19.70
CA ILE A 149 2.26 2.66 20.12
C ILE A 149 2.48 3.22 21.52
N GLN A 150 1.42 3.75 22.17
CA GLN A 150 1.48 4.33 23.50
C GLN A 150 1.70 3.23 24.55
N SER A 151 2.97 2.97 24.86
CA SER A 151 3.37 2.04 25.90
C SER A 151 4.73 2.43 26.45
N ASN A 152 4.88 2.37 27.77
CA ASN A 152 6.16 2.55 28.48
C ASN A 152 7.02 1.27 28.47
N GLU A 153 6.48 0.16 27.94
CA GLU A 153 7.19 -1.12 27.81
C GLU A 153 8.38 -1.00 26.85
N SER A 154 9.33 -1.92 26.92
CA SER A 154 10.38 -2.04 25.91
C SER A 154 9.80 -2.46 24.54
N ASN A 155 10.54 -2.30 23.44
CA ASN A 155 10.09 -2.76 22.13
C ASN A 155 9.84 -4.28 22.09
N ILE A 156 10.68 -5.06 22.77
CA ILE A 156 10.51 -6.52 22.84
C ILE A 156 9.19 -6.88 23.53
N GLU A 157 8.94 -6.31 24.71
CA GLU A 157 7.72 -6.60 25.48
C GLU A 157 6.47 -6.18 24.70
N PHE A 158 6.53 -5.00 24.08
CA PHE A 158 5.46 -4.50 23.22
C PHE A 158 5.15 -5.50 22.09
N PHE A 159 6.15 -5.93 21.32
CA PHE A 159 5.93 -6.85 20.19
C PHE A 159 5.52 -8.27 20.63
N LYS A 160 6.10 -8.79 21.73
CA LYS A 160 5.68 -10.07 22.31
C LYS A 160 4.21 -10.07 22.70
N LYS A 161 3.75 -8.98 23.33
CA LYS A 161 2.35 -8.81 23.74
C LYS A 161 1.43 -8.64 22.54
N ARG A 162 1.83 -7.78 21.59
CA ARG A 162 1.05 -7.46 20.38
C ARG A 162 0.86 -8.66 19.45
N TYR A 163 1.90 -9.50 19.33
CA TYR A 163 1.92 -10.69 18.47
C TYR A 163 1.87 -12.00 19.26
N ALA A 164 1.19 -12.01 20.41
CA ALA A 164 0.80 -13.26 21.06
C ALA A 164 0.02 -14.17 20.08
N GLN A 165 -0.01 -15.48 20.31
CA GLN A 165 -0.54 -16.48 19.37
C GLN A 165 -1.94 -16.15 18.81
N ASP A 166 -2.80 -15.52 19.61
CA ASP A 166 -4.16 -15.13 19.22
C ASP A 166 -4.34 -13.61 19.02
N GLY A 167 -3.24 -12.86 18.94
CA GLY A 167 -3.26 -11.42 18.73
C GLY A 167 -3.89 -11.05 17.39
N ALA A 168 -4.86 -10.15 17.40
CA ALA A 168 -5.48 -9.65 16.17
C ALA A 168 -4.45 -9.13 15.13
N PRO A 169 -3.37 -8.40 15.52
CA PRO A 169 -2.29 -8.03 14.61
C PRO A 169 -1.62 -9.20 13.90
N LEU A 170 -1.30 -10.26 14.64
CA LEU A 170 -0.66 -11.45 14.08
C LEU A 170 -1.59 -12.16 13.08
N LYS A 171 -2.88 -12.27 13.42
CA LYS A 171 -3.90 -12.84 12.55
C LYS A 171 -4.06 -12.04 11.26
N THR A 172 -4.11 -10.72 11.34
CA THR A 172 -4.17 -9.82 10.17
C THR A 172 -2.99 -10.05 9.24
N LEU A 173 -1.75 -10.04 9.76
CA LEU A 173 -0.56 -10.29 8.96
C LEU A 173 -0.55 -11.68 8.32
N SER A 174 -0.98 -12.70 9.07
CA SER A 174 -1.07 -14.07 8.56
C SER A 174 -2.12 -14.20 7.45
N GLN A 175 -3.27 -13.56 7.59
CA GLN A 175 -4.33 -13.57 6.58
C GLN A 175 -3.91 -12.81 5.32
N MET A 176 -3.19 -11.69 5.47
CA MET A 176 -2.67 -10.94 4.34
C MET A 176 -1.61 -11.73 3.56
N SER A 177 -0.67 -12.35 4.26
CA SER A 177 0.32 -13.26 3.67
C SER A 177 -0.36 -14.41 2.89
N ALA A 178 -1.40 -15.02 3.48
CA ALA A 178 -2.17 -16.07 2.82
C ALA A 178 -2.92 -15.57 1.58
N LEU A 179 -3.52 -14.37 1.65
CA LEU A 179 -4.19 -13.74 0.51
C LEU A 179 -3.23 -13.53 -0.66
N LEU A 180 -2.07 -12.91 -0.40
CA LEU A 180 -1.05 -12.64 -1.42
C LEU A 180 -0.51 -13.93 -2.05
N THR A 181 -0.23 -14.93 -1.21
CA THR A 181 0.21 -16.27 -1.68
C THR A 181 -0.86 -16.93 -2.56
N GLY A 182 -2.13 -16.82 -2.16
CA GLY A 182 -3.26 -17.36 -2.90
C GLY A 182 -3.48 -16.69 -4.25
N LEU A 183 -3.29 -15.36 -4.34
CA LEU A 183 -3.39 -14.62 -5.60
C LEU A 183 -2.28 -15.02 -6.57
N LYS A 184 -1.05 -15.09 -6.08
CA LYS A 184 0.12 -15.53 -6.84
C LYS A 184 -0.06 -16.96 -7.36
N ALA A 185 -0.49 -17.88 -6.51
CA ALA A 185 -0.71 -19.28 -6.89
C ALA A 185 -1.79 -19.44 -7.97
N LYS A 186 -2.82 -18.57 -7.95
CA LYS A 186 -3.89 -18.54 -8.95
C LYS A 186 -3.55 -17.74 -10.20
N GLY A 187 -2.39 -17.08 -10.25
CA GLY A 187 -2.00 -16.22 -11.38
C GLY A 187 -2.97 -15.05 -11.61
N VAL A 188 -3.61 -14.54 -10.56
CA VAL A 188 -4.59 -13.45 -10.68
C VAL A 188 -3.86 -12.15 -11.01
N ASN A 189 -4.07 -11.63 -12.21
CA ASN A 189 -3.64 -10.27 -12.54
C ASN A 189 -4.67 -9.26 -12.01
N ILE A 190 -4.40 -8.75 -10.80
CA ILE A 190 -5.34 -7.90 -10.07
C ILE A 190 -5.60 -6.59 -10.83
N PHE A 191 -4.56 -5.99 -11.43
CA PHE A 191 -4.71 -4.76 -12.23
C PHE A 191 -5.70 -4.96 -13.38
N LYS A 192 -5.57 -6.06 -14.13
CA LYS A 192 -6.52 -6.42 -15.18
C LYS A 192 -7.92 -6.67 -14.62
N ALA A 193 -8.02 -7.31 -13.46
CA ALA A 193 -9.31 -7.61 -12.83
C ALA A 193 -10.10 -6.37 -12.39
N VAL A 194 -9.42 -5.24 -12.13
CA VAL A 194 -10.05 -3.97 -11.75
C VAL A 194 -9.91 -2.86 -12.80
N ASP A 195 -9.61 -3.24 -14.04
CA ASP A 195 -9.41 -2.36 -15.19
C ASP A 195 -8.38 -1.24 -14.96
N MET A 196 -7.38 -1.49 -14.13
CA MET A 196 -6.30 -0.55 -13.85
C MET A 196 -5.14 -0.78 -14.82
N LYS A 197 -4.63 0.31 -15.40
CA LYS A 197 -3.38 0.27 -16.16
C LYS A 197 -2.22 0.25 -15.17
N TYR A 198 -1.32 -0.73 -15.33
CA TYR A 198 -0.05 -0.70 -14.63
C TYR A 198 0.88 0.27 -15.36
N GLU A 199 1.04 1.46 -14.81
CA GLU A 199 2.10 2.36 -15.22
C GLU A 199 3.36 1.92 -14.49
N SER A 200 4.17 1.08 -15.14
CA SER A 200 5.54 0.90 -14.68
C SER A 200 6.15 2.29 -14.69
N SER A 201 6.45 2.84 -13.52
CA SER A 201 7.29 4.01 -13.39
C SER A 201 8.65 3.62 -13.93
N ALA A 202 8.80 3.67 -15.26
CA ALA A 202 10.04 3.44 -15.94
C ALA A 202 11.05 4.34 -15.23
N GLN A 203 12.13 3.75 -14.73
CA GLN A 203 13.31 4.51 -14.34
C GLN A 203 13.53 5.54 -15.44
N PRO A 204 13.76 6.83 -15.13
CA PRO A 204 14.09 7.80 -16.14
C PRO A 204 15.28 7.23 -16.91
N SER A 205 15.01 6.71 -18.10
CA SER A 205 16.05 6.28 -19.00
C SER A 205 16.78 7.56 -19.32
N GLY A 206 17.97 7.69 -18.72
CA GLY A 206 18.84 8.84 -18.89
C GLY A 206 19.26 8.92 -20.35
N SER A 207 18.38 9.46 -21.19
CA SER A 207 18.75 9.99 -22.48
C SER A 207 19.47 11.29 -22.18
N SER A 208 20.79 11.19 -22.17
CA SER A 208 21.74 12.30 -22.11
C SER A 208 21.53 13.19 -23.34
N GLY A 209 20.49 14.03 -23.27
CA GLY A 209 20.21 15.09 -24.24
C GLY A 209 21.05 16.31 -23.90
N ASN A 210 22.19 16.42 -24.58
CA ASN A 210 23.14 17.51 -24.46
C ASN A 210 22.54 18.81 -25.03
N THR A 211 21.69 19.50 -24.27
CA THR A 211 21.08 20.77 -24.70
C THR A 211 22.05 21.92 -24.43
N LYS A 212 22.73 22.36 -25.49
CA LYS A 212 23.51 23.60 -25.54
C LYS A 212 22.71 24.76 -24.96
N LYS A 213 23.23 25.33 -23.87
CA LYS A 213 22.82 26.59 -23.24
C LYS A 213 23.03 27.76 -24.22
N PRO A 214 22.01 28.58 -24.54
CA PRO A 214 22.24 29.86 -25.22
C PRO A 214 22.80 30.88 -24.23
N GLU A 215 23.94 31.48 -24.59
CA GLU A 215 24.54 32.61 -23.87
C GLU A 215 23.58 33.81 -23.86
N SER A 216 23.14 34.20 -22.67
CA SER A 216 22.46 35.47 -22.43
C SER A 216 23.48 36.59 -22.31
N LYS A 217 23.54 37.47 -23.33
CA LYS A 217 24.30 38.73 -23.29
C LYS A 217 23.57 39.74 -22.41
N ILE A 218 24.08 39.96 -21.20
CA ILE A 218 23.69 41.06 -20.32
C ILE A 218 24.26 42.37 -20.91
N LYS A 219 23.39 43.24 -21.43
CA LYS A 219 23.73 44.65 -21.73
C LYS A 219 23.63 45.47 -20.45
N LYS A 220 24.76 45.99 -19.96
CA LYS A 220 24.84 47.03 -18.92
C LYS A 220 24.39 48.37 -19.52
N GLY A 221 23.25 48.88 -19.08
CA GLY A 221 22.82 50.27 -19.32
C GLY A 221 23.29 51.16 -18.18
N ALA A 222 24.09 52.17 -18.50
CA ALA A 222 24.56 53.20 -17.56
C ALA A 222 23.42 54.17 -17.22
N VAL A 223 23.18 54.39 -15.93
CA VAL A 223 22.31 55.47 -15.44
C VAL A 223 23.19 56.68 -15.12
N LYS A 224 22.93 57.77 -15.83
CA LYS A 224 23.58 59.08 -15.72
C LYS A 224 22.98 59.81 -14.50
N LYS A 225 23.84 60.24 -13.58
CA LYS A 225 23.49 61.22 -12.53
C LYS A 225 23.26 62.59 -13.19
N THR A 226 22.19 63.27 -12.78
CA THR A 226 22.08 64.74 -12.91
C THR A 226 21.63 65.29 -11.57
N LEU A 227 22.24 66.42 -11.21
CA LEU A 227 22.17 67.17 -9.97
C LEU A 227 20.75 67.50 -9.50
#